data_AF-A0A258JMM5-F1
#
_entry.id   AF-A0A258JMM5-F1
#
_cell.length_a   1.000
_cell.length_b   1.000
_cell.length_c   1.000
_cell.angle_alpha   90.00
_cell.angle_beta   90.00
_cell.angle_gamma   90.00
#
_symmetry.space_group_name_H-M   'P 1'
#
loop_
_entity.id
_entity.type
_entity.pdbx_description
1 polymer ?
#
loop_
_entity_poly.entity_id
_entity_poly.type
_entity_poly.pdbx_seq_one_letter_code
_entity_poly.pdbx_strand_id
1 'polypeptide(L)'
;MKFINNAVAIGLVMLSSQLIVAQETKEYSKVWVADNGDGTYKNPIIHADYSDPDAIRVGDDYYMTASSFNCIPGLPILHSKDMVNWELVNYALQKQPPFDVFDKPQHGNGVWAPCIRYHNEEFYIYYPDPDYGIYMIKTKDPKGLWS
;
A
#
# COMPACT_ATOMS: atom_id res chain seq x y z
N MET A 1 -20.76 -33.54 -51.20
CA MET A 1 -19.48 -32.81 -51.06
C MET A 1 -19.71 -31.61 -50.16
N LYS A 2 -19.21 -31.67 -48.92
CA LYS A 2 -18.65 -30.57 -48.11
C LYS A 2 -18.55 -31.04 -46.65
N PHE A 3 -17.48 -31.77 -46.37
CA PHE A 3 -16.95 -31.90 -45.02
C PHE A 3 -16.35 -30.53 -44.65
N ILE A 4 -16.92 -29.87 -43.63
CA ILE A 4 -16.33 -28.68 -43.04
C ILE A 4 -16.07 -28.99 -41.56
N ASN A 5 -14.80 -29.29 -41.29
CA ASN A 5 -14.00 -28.88 -40.14
C ASN A 5 -14.51 -29.10 -38.70
N ASN A 6 -14.46 -30.34 -38.24
CA ASN A 6 -14.33 -30.64 -36.79
C ASN A 6 -12.99 -30.16 -36.19
N ALA A 7 -11.99 -29.84 -37.02
CA ALA A 7 -10.69 -29.36 -36.57
C ALA A 7 -10.72 -27.94 -35.97
N VAL A 8 -11.66 -27.07 -36.42
CA VAL A 8 -11.74 -25.68 -35.95
C VAL A 8 -12.37 -25.60 -34.56
N ALA A 9 -13.37 -26.43 -34.27
CA ALA A 9 -14.02 -26.48 -32.96
C ALA A 9 -13.09 -27.02 -31.85
N ILE A 10 -12.22 -27.98 -32.17
CA ILE A 10 -11.25 -28.55 -31.21
C ILE A 10 -10.10 -27.55 -30.93
N GLY A 11 -9.66 -26.79 -31.95
CA GLY A 11 -8.63 -25.77 -31.79
C GLY A 11 -9.04 -24.60 -30.88
N LEU A 12 -10.31 -24.19 -30.93
CA LEU A 12 -10.83 -23.11 -30.07
C LEU A 12 -10.96 -23.53 -28.60
N VAL A 13 -11.29 -24.80 -28.33
CA VAL A 13 -11.35 -25.32 -26.95
C VAL A 13 -9.94 -25.43 -26.35
N MET A 14 -8.93 -25.87 -27.12
CA MET A 14 -7.54 -25.91 -26.64
C MET A 14 -6.93 -24.53 -26.39
N LEU A 15 -7.27 -23.51 -27.20
CA LEU A 15 -6.82 -22.14 -26.95
C LEU A 15 -7.46 -21.53 -25.68
N SER A 16 -8.71 -21.89 -25.36
CA SER A 16 -9.38 -21.40 -24.14
C SER A 16 -8.81 -22.00 -22.85
N SER A 17 -8.25 -23.21 -22.90
CA SER A 17 -7.64 -23.86 -21.73
C SER A 17 -6.26 -23.31 -21.35
N GLN A 18 -5.56 -22.60 -22.24
CA GLN A 18 -4.24 -22.05 -21.95
C GLN A 18 -4.28 -20.66 -21.30
N LEU A 19 -5.43 -20.00 -21.26
CA LEU A 19 -5.59 -18.67 -20.66
C LEU A 19 -5.89 -18.71 -19.15
N ILE A 20 -6.06 -19.89 -18.55
CA ILE A 20 -6.53 -20.04 -17.15
C ILE A 20 -5.40 -20.24 -16.14
N VAL A 21 -4.14 -20.34 -16.55
CA VAL A 21 -3.00 -20.51 -15.62
C VAL A 21 -1.96 -19.41 -15.79
N ALA A 22 -2.40 -18.15 -15.72
CA ALA A 22 -1.58 -17.14 -15.07
C ALA A 22 -1.93 -17.21 -13.58
N GLN A 23 -1.37 -18.19 -12.85
CA GLN A 23 -1.36 -18.09 -11.39
C GLN A 23 -0.60 -16.81 -11.07
N GLU A 24 -1.27 -15.79 -10.54
CA GLU A 24 -0.61 -14.71 -9.82
C GLU A 24 0.20 -15.37 -8.71
N THR A 25 1.50 -15.55 -8.94
CA THR A 25 2.41 -15.94 -7.88
C THR A 25 2.48 -14.74 -6.96
N LYS A 26 1.77 -14.79 -5.83
CA LYS A 26 2.02 -13.87 -4.72
C LYS A 26 3.47 -14.08 -4.30
N GLU A 27 4.33 -13.18 -4.75
CA GLU A 27 5.73 -13.12 -4.35
C GLU A 27 5.79 -12.68 -2.89
N TYR A 28 6.26 -13.55 -2.02
CA TYR A 28 6.48 -13.22 -0.62
C TYR A 28 7.91 -12.75 -0.40
N SER A 29 8.11 -11.97 0.64
CA SER A 29 9.47 -11.61 1.09
C SER A 29 10.26 -12.89 1.38
N LYS A 30 11.47 -12.97 0.80
CA LYS A 30 12.40 -14.10 1.02
C LYS A 30 13.07 -14.06 2.39
N VAL A 31 12.92 -12.94 3.13
CA VAL A 31 13.65 -12.69 4.38
C VAL A 31 12.71 -12.75 5.59
N TRP A 32 11.47 -12.28 5.46
CA TRP A 32 10.52 -12.23 6.57
C TRP A 32 9.07 -12.39 6.09
N VAL A 33 8.36 -13.34 6.68
CA VAL A 33 6.91 -13.54 6.51
C VAL A 33 6.32 -13.68 7.90
N ALA A 34 5.39 -12.80 8.28
CA ALA A 34 4.77 -12.79 9.60
C ALA A 34 3.65 -13.83 9.75
N ASP A 35 2.97 -14.15 8.65
CA ASP A 35 1.94 -15.18 8.59
C ASP A 35 2.57 -16.58 8.58
N ASN A 36 2.14 -17.46 9.49
CA ASN A 36 2.64 -18.83 9.59
C ASN A 36 1.87 -19.80 8.67
N GLY A 37 0.77 -19.37 8.06
CA GLY A 37 -0.06 -20.19 7.15
C GLY A 37 -0.98 -21.21 7.85
N ASP A 38 -1.06 -21.17 9.18
CA ASP A 38 -1.85 -22.09 10.01
C ASP A 38 -2.92 -21.37 10.86
N GLY A 39 -3.22 -20.12 10.50
CA GLY A 39 -4.12 -19.24 11.27
C GLY A 39 -3.46 -18.54 12.46
N THR A 40 -2.15 -18.73 12.66
CA THR A 40 -1.35 -17.96 13.62
C THR A 40 -0.39 -17.00 12.91
N TYR A 41 0.17 -16.06 13.66
CA TYR A 41 1.18 -15.12 13.16
C TYR A 41 2.31 -14.94 14.18
N LYS A 42 3.43 -14.37 13.73
CA LYS A 42 4.55 -13.96 14.58
C LYS A 42 4.86 -12.48 14.42
N ASN A 43 5.35 -11.88 15.49
CA ASN A 43 5.81 -10.49 15.48
C ASN A 43 7.30 -10.38 15.10
N PRO A 44 7.70 -9.25 14.48
CA PRO A 44 6.83 -8.14 14.05
C PRO A 44 5.99 -8.46 12.80
N ILE A 45 4.76 -7.93 12.72
CA ILE A 45 3.89 -8.07 11.53
C ILE A 45 4.51 -7.45 10.27
N ILE A 46 5.32 -6.40 10.44
CA ILE A 46 6.12 -5.81 9.38
C ILE A 46 7.55 -5.66 9.90
N HIS A 47 8.50 -6.37 9.29
CA HIS A 47 9.92 -6.28 9.65
C HIS A 47 10.63 -5.27 8.75
N ALA A 48 10.21 -4.01 8.84
CA ALA A 48 10.76 -2.89 8.08
C ALA A 48 10.73 -1.62 8.94
N ASP A 49 11.38 -0.56 8.47
CA ASP A 49 11.41 0.75 9.15
C ASP A 49 10.13 1.55 8.89
N TYR A 50 9.06 1.17 9.58
CA TYR A 50 7.79 1.90 9.65
C TYR A 50 7.53 2.30 11.09
N SER A 51 8.19 3.38 11.52
CA SER A 51 7.99 4.01 12.82
C SER A 51 6.62 4.67 12.92
N ASP A 52 6.13 4.84 14.16
CA ASP A 52 4.87 5.48 14.48
C ASP A 52 3.67 5.03 13.61
N PRO A 53 3.40 3.71 13.47
CA PRO A 53 2.30 3.23 12.65
C PRO A 53 0.95 3.63 13.26
N ASP A 54 0.10 4.25 12.45
CA ASP A 54 -1.30 4.51 12.78
C ASP A 54 -2.18 3.83 11.72
N ALA A 55 -3.20 3.10 12.16
CA ALA A 55 -4.02 2.25 11.30
C ALA A 55 -5.51 2.41 11.59
N ILE A 56 -6.31 2.30 10.52
CA ILE A 56 -7.78 2.36 10.56
C ILE A 56 -8.39 1.23 9.76
N ARG A 57 -9.69 0.98 9.98
CA ARG A 57 -10.51 0.07 9.18
C ARG A 57 -11.60 0.86 8.44
N VAL A 58 -11.79 0.56 7.15
CA VAL A 58 -12.86 1.08 6.30
C VAL A 58 -13.53 -0.09 5.59
N GLY A 59 -14.78 -0.41 5.95
CA GLY A 59 -15.44 -1.62 5.45
C GLY A 59 -14.71 -2.88 5.90
N ASP A 60 -14.21 -3.68 4.95
CA ASP A 60 -13.43 -4.90 5.18
C ASP A 60 -11.92 -4.71 4.98
N ASP A 61 -11.49 -3.46 4.81
CA ASP A 61 -10.12 -3.09 4.48
C ASP A 61 -9.47 -2.36 5.65
N TYR A 62 -8.20 -2.68 5.91
CA TYR A 62 -7.35 -1.98 6.85
C TYR A 62 -6.35 -1.14 6.09
N TYR A 63 -6.11 0.08 6.58
CA TYR A 63 -5.12 1.00 6.04
C TYR A 63 -4.20 1.48 7.15
N MET A 64 -2.91 1.61 6.85
CA MET A 64 -1.89 2.09 7.79
C MET A 64 -1.03 3.15 7.11
N THR A 65 -0.60 4.13 7.88
CA THR A 65 0.52 5.03 7.54
C THR A 65 1.57 5.01 8.64
N ALA A 66 2.77 5.47 8.32
CA ALA A 66 3.91 5.54 9.22
C ALA A 66 4.68 6.85 9.03
N SER A 67 5.51 7.23 10.01
CA SER A 67 6.46 8.33 9.85
C SER A 67 7.44 8.04 8.71
N SER A 68 7.94 9.11 8.08
CA SER A 68 8.91 9.00 6.98
C SER A 68 10.08 9.98 7.10
N PHE A 69 10.06 10.87 8.10
CA PHE A 69 11.05 11.90 8.31
C PHE A 69 11.34 12.65 7.01
N ASN A 70 12.58 12.58 6.54
CA ASN A 70 13.07 13.25 5.34
C ASN A 70 13.07 12.36 4.09
N CYS A 71 12.45 11.17 4.16
CA CYS A 71 12.30 10.28 3.02
C CYS A 71 11.07 10.69 2.21
N ILE A 72 11.27 10.91 0.91
CA ILE A 72 10.21 11.23 -0.05
C ILE A 72 10.31 10.29 -1.26
N PRO A 73 9.19 9.74 -1.78
CA PRO A 73 7.82 9.99 -1.31
C PRO A 73 7.60 9.43 0.11
N GLY A 74 6.84 10.18 0.92
CA GLY A 74 6.62 9.97 2.35
C GLY A 74 5.17 9.59 2.66
N LEU A 75 4.87 9.34 3.94
CA LEU A 75 3.58 8.82 4.40
C LEU A 75 3.14 7.57 3.59
N PRO A 76 3.87 6.44 3.73
CA PRO A 76 3.51 5.21 3.03
C PRO A 76 2.08 4.80 3.38
N ILE A 77 1.31 4.37 2.39
CA ILE A 77 -0.02 3.81 2.59
C ILE A 77 0.08 2.30 2.42
N LEU A 78 -0.12 1.58 3.52
CA LEU A 78 -0.21 0.14 3.51
C LEU A 78 -1.67 -0.30 3.57
N HIS A 79 -1.98 -1.42 2.93
CA HIS A 79 -3.29 -2.03 2.88
C HIS A 79 -3.23 -3.47 3.39
N SER A 80 -4.25 -3.90 4.13
CA SER A 80 -4.41 -5.28 4.59
C SER A 80 -5.89 -5.66 4.68
N LYS A 81 -6.18 -6.96 4.64
CA LYS A 81 -7.50 -7.53 4.93
C LYS A 81 -7.58 -8.22 6.29
N ASP A 82 -6.44 -8.48 6.94
CA ASP A 82 -6.33 -9.33 8.13
C ASP A 82 -5.42 -8.77 9.24
N MET A 83 -4.89 -7.55 9.07
CA MET A 83 -3.94 -6.87 9.96
C MET A 83 -2.57 -7.55 10.13
N VAL A 84 -2.30 -8.63 9.40
CA VAL A 84 -1.03 -9.39 9.45
C VAL A 84 -0.25 -9.22 8.14
N ASN A 85 -0.94 -9.42 7.02
CA ASN A 85 -0.39 -9.35 5.69
C ASN A 85 -0.62 -7.95 5.11
N TRP A 86 0.44 -7.14 5.07
CA TRP A 86 0.39 -5.75 4.61
C TRP A 86 1.10 -5.57 3.27
N GLU A 87 0.45 -4.85 2.36
CA GLU A 87 0.99 -4.46 1.06
C GLU A 87 1.17 -2.94 1.02
N LEU A 88 2.35 -2.46 0.60
CA LEU A 88 2.54 -1.04 0.29
C LEU A 88 1.81 -0.71 -1.01
N VAL A 89 0.75 0.10 -0.94
CA VAL A 89 -0.11 0.40 -2.10
C VAL A 89 0.08 1.82 -2.64
N ASN A 90 0.65 2.73 -1.85
CA ASN A 90 0.85 4.12 -2.25
C ASN A 90 1.81 4.88 -1.30
N TYR A 91 2.11 6.13 -1.63
CA TYR A 91 2.67 7.13 -0.71
C TYR A 91 1.84 8.41 -0.82
N ALA A 92 1.31 8.91 0.30
CA ALA A 92 0.45 10.08 0.29
C ALA A 92 1.22 11.38 -0.02
N LEU A 93 2.45 11.51 0.49
CA LEU A 93 3.22 12.74 0.34
C LEU A 93 4.29 12.62 -0.74
N GLN A 94 4.09 13.25 -1.89
CA GLN A 94 5.07 13.19 -2.99
C GLN A 94 6.29 14.09 -2.75
N LYS A 95 6.11 15.22 -2.05
CA LYS A 95 7.18 16.17 -1.75
C LYS A 95 6.87 16.88 -0.43
N GLN A 96 7.86 17.03 0.45
CA GLN A 96 7.70 17.71 1.74
C GLN A 96 7.88 19.23 1.58
N PRO A 97 6.88 20.07 1.90
CA PRO A 97 7.05 21.52 2.06
C PRO A 97 7.62 21.85 3.47
N PRO A 98 8.30 23.00 3.66
CA PRO A 98 8.71 23.99 2.65
C PRO A 98 9.84 23.47 1.74
N PHE A 99 9.68 23.62 0.43
CA PHE A 99 10.57 22.95 -0.54
C PHE A 99 12.01 23.49 -0.50
N ASP A 100 12.22 24.76 -0.22
CA ASP A 100 13.55 25.36 -0.09
C ASP A 100 14.36 24.82 1.12
N VAL A 101 13.66 24.25 2.10
CA VAL A 101 14.21 23.57 3.28
C VAL A 101 14.45 22.09 2.99
N PHE A 102 13.45 21.40 2.45
CA PHE A 102 13.44 19.94 2.28
C PHE A 102 13.99 19.45 0.92
N ASP A 103 14.29 20.33 -0.03
CA ASP A 103 15.10 20.01 -1.22
C ASP A 103 16.61 19.93 -0.90
N LYS A 104 16.95 19.76 0.38
CA LYS A 104 18.30 19.61 0.92
C LYS A 104 18.31 18.45 1.92
N PRO A 105 19.48 17.88 2.26
CA PRO A 105 19.56 16.87 3.31
C PRO A 105 19.02 17.39 4.65
N GLN A 106 18.06 16.66 5.25
CA GLN A 106 17.33 17.06 6.45
C GLN A 106 17.17 15.89 7.43
N HIS A 107 18.27 15.28 7.87
CA HIS A 107 18.22 14.04 8.66
C HIS A 107 17.36 14.18 9.93
N GLY A 108 16.33 13.34 10.05
CA GLY A 108 15.43 13.30 11.22
C GLY A 108 14.33 14.39 11.24
N ASN A 109 14.29 15.28 10.25
CA ASN A 109 13.28 16.33 10.15
C ASN A 109 12.16 15.93 9.17
N GLY A 110 11.09 16.71 9.10
CA GLY A 110 9.98 16.48 8.15
C GLY A 110 8.84 15.71 8.81
N VAL A 111 8.45 14.58 8.21
CA VAL A 111 7.23 13.85 8.58
C VAL A 111 7.43 13.02 9.86
N TRP A 112 6.93 13.50 10.99
CA TRP A 112 6.86 12.78 12.26
C TRP A 112 5.52 12.04 12.41
N ALA A 113 5.30 11.40 13.56
CA ALA A 113 4.15 10.54 13.90
C ALA A 113 2.81 10.97 13.27
N PRO A 114 2.34 10.29 12.20
CA PRO A 114 1.10 10.63 11.52
C PRO A 114 -0.14 10.04 12.18
N CYS A 115 -1.31 10.56 11.81
CA CYS A 115 -2.63 10.10 12.23
C CYS A 115 -3.56 10.03 11.02
N ILE A 116 -3.95 8.83 10.60
CA ILE A 116 -4.87 8.59 9.47
C ILE A 116 -6.30 8.38 9.98
N ARG A 117 -7.28 9.08 9.41
CA ARG A 117 -8.70 8.91 9.75
C ARG A 117 -9.55 8.85 8.48
N TYR A 118 -10.67 8.14 8.56
CA TYR A 118 -11.66 8.11 7.50
C TYR A 118 -12.98 8.67 8.00
N HIS A 119 -13.51 9.67 7.29
CA HIS A 119 -14.76 10.31 7.64
C HIS A 119 -15.41 10.90 6.38
N ASN A 120 -16.73 10.78 6.25
CA ASN A 120 -17.50 11.29 5.10
C ASN A 120 -16.91 10.90 3.75
N GLU A 121 -16.64 9.61 3.59
CA GLU A 121 -16.12 9.02 2.35
C GLU A 121 -14.73 9.52 1.92
N GLU A 122 -13.94 10.03 2.86
CA GLU A 122 -12.62 10.59 2.59
C GLU A 122 -11.60 10.22 3.68
N PHE A 123 -10.38 9.95 3.25
CA PHE A 123 -9.22 9.71 4.11
C PHE A 123 -8.51 11.03 4.38
N TYR A 124 -8.07 11.21 5.62
CA TYR A 124 -7.30 12.36 6.10
C TYR A 124 -6.07 11.82 6.79
N ILE A 125 -4.90 12.39 6.52
CA ILE A 125 -3.70 12.19 7.31
C ILE A 125 -3.27 13.53 7.88
N TYR A 126 -3.20 13.60 9.21
CA TYR A 126 -2.56 14.70 9.92
C TYR A 126 -1.15 14.26 10.30
N TYR A 127 -0.16 15.10 10.06
CA TYR A 127 1.22 14.81 10.47
C TYR A 127 1.92 16.09 10.94
N PRO A 128 2.65 16.03 12.06
CA PRO A 128 3.48 17.14 12.50
C PRO A 128 4.81 17.15 11.75
N ASP A 129 5.27 18.36 11.47
CA ASP A 129 6.68 18.71 11.36
C ASP A 129 7.01 19.53 12.62
N PRO A 130 7.95 19.10 13.49
CA PRO A 130 8.24 19.79 14.73
C PRO A 130 8.62 21.26 14.57
N ASP A 131 9.20 21.63 13.42
CA ASP A 131 9.71 22.97 13.15
C ASP A 131 8.73 23.83 12.35
N TYR A 132 7.89 23.20 11.51
CA TYR A 132 7.00 23.91 10.57
C TYR A 132 5.50 23.75 10.84
N GLY A 133 5.12 22.99 11.88
CA GLY A 133 3.74 22.87 12.36
C GLY A 133 3.03 21.60 11.89
N ILE A 134 1.70 21.58 11.98
CA ILE A 134 0.89 20.40 11.64
C ILE A 134 0.29 20.57 10.26
N TYR A 135 0.53 19.59 9.39
CA TYR A 135 -0.03 19.50 8.05
C TYR A 135 -1.21 18.52 8.03
N MET A 136 -2.06 18.68 7.01
CA MET A 136 -3.14 17.76 6.71
C MET A 136 -3.17 17.51 5.20
N ILE A 137 -3.27 16.24 4.82
CA ILE A 137 -3.44 15.79 3.45
C ILE A 137 -4.62 14.84 3.36
N LYS A 138 -5.36 14.82 2.24
CA LYS A 138 -6.55 13.98 2.10
C LYS A 138 -6.75 13.40 0.71
N THR A 139 -7.57 12.35 0.63
CA THR A 139 -8.03 11.76 -0.63
C THR A 139 -9.31 10.94 -0.44
N LYS A 140 -10.06 10.75 -1.52
CA LYS A 140 -11.19 9.80 -1.56
C LYS A 140 -10.75 8.37 -1.89
N ASP A 141 -9.62 8.21 -2.56
CA ASP A 141 -9.05 6.91 -2.93
C ASP A 141 -7.63 6.80 -2.37
N PRO A 142 -7.38 5.94 -1.36
CA PRO A 142 -6.07 5.83 -0.71
C PRO A 142 -4.98 5.34 -1.68
N LYS A 143 -5.35 4.71 -2.80
CA LYS A 143 -4.43 4.30 -3.88
C LYS A 143 -4.23 5.39 -4.95
N GLY A 144 -5.00 6.47 -4.88
CA GLY A 144 -4.98 7.59 -5.81
C GLY A 144 -4.02 8.72 -5.40
N LEU A 145 -4.25 9.90 -5.96
CA LEU A 145 -3.53 11.10 -5.57
C LEU A 145 -4.08 11.66 -4.26
N TRP A 146 -3.19 12.30 -3.52
CA TRP A 146 -3.48 13.00 -2.27
C TRP A 146 -3.20 14.51 -2.45
N SER A 147 -3.87 15.35 -1.67
CA SER A 147 -3.93 16.83 -1.85
C SER A 147 -2.67 17.62 -1.50
#